data_AF-A0A831JF41-F1
#
_entry.id   AF-A0A831JF41-F1
#
_cell.length_a   1.000
_cell.length_b   1.000
_cell.length_c   1.000
_cell.angle_alpha   90.00
_cell.angle_beta   90.00
_cell.angle_gamma   90.00
#
_symmetry.space_group_name_H-M   'P 1'
#
loop_
_entity.id
_entity.type
_entity.pdbx_description
1 polymer ?
#
loop_
_entity_poly.entity_id
_entity_poly.type
_entity_poly.pdbx_seq_one_letter_code
_entity_poly.pdbx_strand_id
1 'polypeptide(L)' 'MEILRIDLNKGYSEEIAFAVEVLKKGGVIIYPTDTLYGIGANALNLVAVE' A
#
# COMPACT_ATOMS: atom_id res chain seq x y z
N MET A 1 -10.34 -7.27 -0.79
CA MET A 1 -9.64 -6.51 0.26
C MET A 1 -8.84 -7.51 1.07
N GLU A 2 -7.53 -7.32 1.13
CA GLU A 2 -6.59 -8.21 1.82
C GLU A 2 -5.87 -7.40 2.92
N ILE A 3 -5.64 -8.01 4.08
CA ILE A 3 -5.03 -7.33 5.23
C ILE A 3 -3.66 -7.94 5.45
N LEU A 4 -2.63 -7.12 5.28
CA LEU A 4 -1.25 -7.47 5.61
C LEU A 4 -0.93 -7.00 7.03
N ARG A 5 -0.48 -7.91 7.88
CA ARG A 5 -0.02 -7.58 9.24
C ARG A 5 1.49 -7.39 9.21
N ILE A 6 1.94 -6.20 9.59
CA ILE A 6 3.37 -5.89 9.68
C ILE A 6 3.81 -5.88 11.15
N ASP A 7 4.85 -6.65 11.44
CA ASP A 7 5.56 -6.64 12.72
C ASP A 7 6.86 -5.83 12.54
N LEU A 8 6.94 -4.68 13.19
CA LEU A 8 8.08 -3.77 13.09
C LEU A 8 9.38 -4.35 13.70
N ASN A 9 9.28 -5.44 14.47
CA ASN A 9 10.45 -6.12 15.03
C ASN A 9 10.97 -7.25 14.12
N LYS A 10 10.39 -7.43 12.93
CA LYS A 10 10.77 -8.45 11.94
C LYS A 10 10.96 -7.81 10.57
N GLY A 11 11.51 -8.58 9.63
CA GLY A 11 11.53 -8.17 8.22
C GLY A 11 10.12 -8.18 7.64
N TYR A 12 9.77 -7.15 6.85
CA TYR A 12 8.46 -6.95 6.24
C TYR A 12 8.53 -6.67 4.72
N SER A 13 9.64 -7.08 4.10
CA SER A 13 9.90 -6.79 2.68
C SER A 13 8.90 -7.46 1.74
N GLU A 14 8.34 -8.61 2.12
CA GLU A 14 7.38 -9.35 1.29
C GLU A 14 6.02 -8.64 1.26
N GLU A 15 5.57 -8.14 2.40
CA GLU A 15 4.34 -7.35 2.54
C GLU A 15 4.43 -6.04 1.76
N ILE A 16 5.59 -5.36 1.84
CA ILE A 16 5.85 -4.16 1.05
C ILE A 16 5.91 -4.48 -0.45
N ALA A 17 6.56 -5.58 -0.86
CA ALA A 17 6.59 -6.00 -2.25
C ALA A 17 5.18 -6.27 -2.79
N PHE A 18 4.33 -6.94 -2.01
CA PHE A 18 2.93 -7.13 -2.37
C PHE A 18 2.19 -5.80 -2.55
N ALA A 19 2.32 -4.86 -1.61
CA ALA A 19 1.67 -3.55 -1.70
C ALA A 19 2.12 -2.77 -2.94
N VAL A 20 3.41 -2.86 -3.30
CA VAL A 20 3.96 -2.26 -4.52
C VAL A 20 3.34 -2.88 -5.77
N GLU A 21 3.16 -4.20 -5.82
CA GLU A 21 2.50 -4.86 -6.95
C GLU A 21 1.03 -4.46 -7.10
N VAL A 22 0.31 -4.24 -5.98
CA VAL A 22 -1.05 -3.67 -6.02
C VAL A 22 -1.03 -2.28 -6.67
N LEU A 23 -0.14 -1.39 -6.23
CA LEU A 23 -0.03 -0.03 -6.78
C LEU A 23 0.34 -0.03 -8.27
N LYS A 24 1.27 -0.88 -8.70
CA LYS A 24 1.67 -1.02 -10.12
C LYS A 24 0.50 -1.45 -11.01
N LYS A 25 -0.39 -2.30 -10.49
CA LYS A 25 -1.59 -2.76 -11.19
C LYS A 25 -2.74 -1.73 -11.18
N GLY A 26 -2.51 -0.52 -10.65
CA GLY A 26 -3.53 0.52 -10.52
C GLY A 26 -4.50 0.29 -9.35
N GLY A 27 -4.16 -0.59 -8.41
CA GLY A 27 -4.92 -0.77 -7.19
C GLY A 27 -4.67 0.30 -6.14
N VAL A 28 -5.40 0.21 -5.05
CA VAL A 28 -5.38 1.14 -3.91
C VAL A 28 -4.97 0.37 -2.65
N ILE A 29 -4.17 1.00 -1.80
CA ILE A 29 -3.75 0.48 -0.49
C ILE A 29 -4.18 1.43 0.63
N ILE A 30 -4.29 0.90 1.84
CA ILE A 30 -4.48 1.68 3.07
C ILE A 30 -3.30 1.39 3.99
N TYR A 31 -2.61 2.43 4.47
CA TYR A 31 -1.39 2.27 5.25
C TYR A 31 -1.32 3.24 6.44
N PRO A 32 -0.69 2.85 7.56
CA PRO A 32 -0.53 3.74 8.70
C PRO A 32 0.49 4.83 8.41
N THR A 33 0.26 6.02 8.95
CA THR A 33 1.25 7.10 9.05
C THR A 33 1.44 7.49 10.52
N ASP A 34 2.30 8.47 10.78
CA ASP A 34 2.47 9.08 12.10
C ASP A 34 1.23 9.88 12.57
N THR A 35 0.32 10.24 11.66
CA THR A 35 -0.87 11.06 11.97
C THR A 35 -2.17 10.27 11.83
N LEU A 36 -2.53 9.85 10.62
CA LEU A 36 -3.75 9.13 10.28
C LEU A 36 -3.45 8.00 9.29
N TYR A 37 -4.43 7.14 9.03
CA TYR A 37 -4.30 6.19 7.92
C TYR A 37 -4.41 6.92 6.58
N GLY A 38 -3.48 6.63 5.68
CA GLY A 38 -3.48 7.10 4.30
C GLY A 38 -4.14 6.09 3.37
N ILE A 39 -4.92 6.58 2.42
CA ILE A 39 -5.36 5.80 1.25
C ILE A 39 -4.44 6.20 0.09
N GLY A 40 -3.74 5.23 -0.50
CA GLY A 40 -2.73 5.48 -1.53
C GLY A 40 -3.00 4.72 -2.82
N ALA A 41 -2.74 5.39 -3.94
CA ALA A 41 -2.76 4.84 -5.30
C ALA A 41 -1.51 5.31 -6.06
N ASN A 42 -1.25 4.75 -7.24
CA ASN A 42 -0.17 5.25 -8.10
C ASN A 42 -0.54 6.66 -8.63
N ALA A 43 0.12 7.70 -8.13
CA ALA A 43 -0.16 9.09 -8.47
C ALA A 43 0.06 9.45 -9.95
N LEU A 44 0.82 8.64 -10.70
CA LEU A 44 1.04 8.83 -12.14
C LEU A 44 0.03 8.06 -13.00
N ASN A 45 -0.83 7.23 -12.39
CA ASN A 45 -1.89 6.52 -13.08
C ASN A 45 -3.21 7.28 -12.89
N LEU A 46 -3.60 8.06 -13.89
CA LEU A 46 -4.84 8.85 -13.88
C LEU A 46 -6.07 8.01 -13.54
N VAL A 47 -6.18 6.79 -14.10
CA VAL A 47 -7.32 5.89 -13.86
C VAL A 47 -7.39 5.42 -12.40
N ALA A 48 -6.25 5.32 -11.72
CA ALA A 48 -6.22 4.90 -10.32
C ALA A 48 -6.54 6.04 -9.35
N VAL A 49 -6.51 7.30 -9.82
CA VAL A 49 -6.71 8.51 -9.02
C VAL A 49 -8.06 9.16 -9.28
N GLU A 50 -8.66 8.93 -10.46
CA GLU A 50 -10.02 9.32 -10.84
C GLU A 50 -11.10 8.56 -10.06
#